data_AF-A0A6G1JF64-F1
#
_entry.id   AF-A0A6G1JF64-F1
#
_cell.length_a   1.000
_cell.length_b   1.000
_cell.length_c   1.000
_cell.angle_alpha   90.00
_cell.angle_beta   90.00
_cell.angle_gamma   90.00
#
_symmetry.space_group_name_H-M   'P 1'
#
loop_
_entity.id
_entity.type
_entity.pdbx_description
1 polymer ?
#
loop_
_entity_poly.entity_id
_entity_poly.type
_entity_poly.pdbx_seq_one_letter_code
_entity_poly.pdbx_strand_id
1 'polypeptide(L)'
;LAILVSSLSLPPPTGRYNVGSKAYVLPHLTVDDPVAPNGTTTSILVNIYYPTHDTAPSQKYLWPGLAAAAETIYSLPPGAVGNTTTKITYNATPLLLSECSDLNLPTLLFGPAAVGPPSQAFFGIISELARKVYAVVTVDHPYEQPYLEYPDG
;
A
#
# COMPACT_ATOMS: atom_id res chain seq x y z
N LEU A 1 0.27 -32.74 8.61
CA LEU A 1 -0.81 -32.04 9.33
C LEU A 1 -1.06 -30.73 8.58
N ALA A 2 -2.12 -30.64 7.78
CA ALA A 2 -2.42 -29.41 7.04
C ALA A 2 -3.08 -28.42 8.03
N ILE A 3 -2.37 -27.35 8.37
CA ILE A 3 -2.97 -26.25 9.14
C ILE A 3 -3.86 -25.50 8.16
N LEU A 4 -5.18 -25.67 8.31
CA LEU A 4 -6.17 -24.82 7.66
C LEU A 4 -6.06 -23.43 8.29
N VAL A 5 -5.21 -22.57 7.74
CA VAL A 5 -5.17 -21.16 8.12
C VAL A 5 -6.45 -20.54 7.54
N SER A 6 -7.45 -20.31 8.39
CA SER A 6 -8.58 -19.45 8.06
C SER A 6 -8.04 -18.13 7.52
N SER A 7 -8.57 -17.61 6.41
CA SER A 7 -8.04 -16.37 5.81
C SER A 7 -8.00 -15.27 6.87
N LEU A 8 -6.80 -14.81 7.23
CA LEU A 8 -6.61 -13.73 8.17
C LEU A 8 -7.05 -12.44 7.48
N SER A 9 -7.82 -11.60 8.16
CA SER A 9 -8.12 -10.26 7.67
C SER A 9 -7.39 -9.26 8.55
N LEU A 10 -6.85 -8.20 7.94
CA LEU A 10 -6.38 -7.06 8.73
C LEU A 10 -7.52 -6.56 9.62
N PRO A 11 -7.24 -6.18 10.88
CA PRO A 11 -8.28 -5.71 11.78
C PRO A 11 -9.03 -4.54 11.14
N PRO A 12 -10.36 -4.47 11.28
CA PRO A 12 -11.13 -3.39 10.71
C PRO A 12 -10.66 -2.07 11.34
N PRO A 13 -10.27 -1.06 10.55
CA PRO A 13 -9.86 0.21 11.14
C PRO A 13 -11.08 0.97 11.69
N THR A 14 -10.84 1.88 12.63
CA THR A 14 -11.89 2.47 13.49
C THR A 14 -12.64 3.65 12.89
N GLY A 15 -12.17 4.19 11.76
CA GLY A 15 -12.78 5.35 11.11
C GLY A 15 -14.09 5.07 10.33
N ARG A 16 -14.84 6.14 10.04
CA ARG A 16 -16.20 6.07 9.45
C ARG A 16 -16.26 5.80 7.95
N TYR A 17 -15.18 6.07 7.23
CA TYR A 17 -15.14 5.93 5.77
C TYR A 17 -14.53 4.59 5.35
N ASN A 18 -14.72 4.23 4.09
CA ASN A 18 -13.91 3.21 3.43
C ASN A 18 -12.63 3.84 2.86
N VAL A 19 -11.74 3.00 2.35
CA VAL A 19 -10.46 3.44 1.77
C VAL A 19 -10.48 3.23 0.26
N GLY A 20 -10.33 4.33 -0.46
CA GLY A 20 -9.98 4.35 -1.87
C GLY A 20 -8.47 4.32 -2.04
N SER A 21 -8.01 3.78 -3.16
CA SER A 21 -6.61 3.87 -3.56
C SER A 21 -6.45 4.16 -5.03
N LYS A 22 -5.33 4.79 -5.39
CA LYS A 22 -4.90 4.95 -6.77
C LYS A 22 -3.38 5.01 -6.85
N ALA A 23 -2.81 4.32 -7.82
CA ALA A 23 -1.37 4.24 -8.01
C ALA A 23 -0.93 5.04 -9.23
N TYR A 24 0.28 5.59 -9.16
CA TYR A 24 0.92 6.37 -10.21
C TYR A 24 2.41 6.03 -10.27
N VAL A 25 2.94 5.89 -11.47
CA VAL A 25 4.37 5.85 -11.73
C VAL A 25 4.78 7.24 -12.18
N LEU A 26 5.53 7.95 -11.35
CA LEU A 26 5.97 9.31 -11.66
C LEU A 26 7.38 9.28 -12.24
N PRO A 27 7.64 9.95 -13.37
CA PRO A 27 9.00 10.14 -13.86
C PRO A 27 9.84 10.89 -12.83
N HIS A 28 10.95 10.30 -12.41
CA HIS A 28 11.88 10.88 -11.44
C HIS A 28 13.29 10.33 -11.66
N LEU A 29 14.21 11.19 -12.06
CA LEU A 29 15.59 10.79 -12.34
C LEU A 29 16.44 10.88 -11.07
N THR A 30 16.94 9.74 -10.61
CA THR A 30 17.95 9.62 -9.55
C THR A 30 19.24 9.12 -10.21
N VAL A 31 20.24 9.99 -10.32
CA VAL A 31 21.61 9.61 -10.76
C VAL A 31 22.44 9.17 -9.54
N ASP A 32 23.47 8.36 -9.80
CA ASP A 32 24.33 7.78 -8.76
C ASP A 32 23.54 7.02 -7.67
N ASP A 33 22.49 6.34 -8.10
CA ASP A 33 21.58 5.63 -7.22
C ASP A 33 22.25 4.39 -6.62
N PRO A 34 22.42 4.32 -5.28
CA PRO A 34 23.15 3.24 -4.63
C PRO A 34 22.40 1.90 -4.62
N VAL A 35 21.09 1.88 -4.90
CA VAL A 35 20.26 0.67 -4.91
C VAL A 35 19.85 0.23 -6.31
N ALA A 36 19.98 1.10 -7.32
CA ALA A 36 19.71 0.74 -8.71
C ALA A 36 20.80 -0.17 -9.31
N PRO A 37 20.45 -1.25 -10.04
CA PRO A 37 21.42 -2.15 -10.66
C PRO A 37 22.41 -1.48 -11.64
N ASN A 38 21.99 -0.39 -12.28
CA ASN A 38 22.78 0.38 -13.24
C ASN A 38 23.20 1.77 -12.70
N GLY A 39 23.00 2.03 -11.40
CA GLY A 39 23.27 3.32 -10.79
C GLY A 39 22.31 4.44 -11.20
N THR A 40 21.16 4.12 -11.80
CA THR A 40 20.18 5.14 -12.22
C THR A 40 18.74 4.62 -12.12
N THR A 41 17.91 5.37 -11.41
CA THR A 41 16.45 5.18 -11.39
C THR A 41 15.76 6.31 -12.14
N THR A 42 14.68 5.99 -12.87
CA THR A 42 13.95 6.94 -13.73
C THR A 42 12.49 7.15 -13.32
N SER A 43 12.05 6.48 -12.26
CA SER A 43 10.68 6.61 -11.76
C SER A 43 10.59 6.37 -10.26
N ILE A 44 9.49 6.82 -9.67
CA ILE A 44 9.06 6.44 -8.32
C ILE A 44 7.62 5.93 -8.38
N LEU A 45 7.31 4.93 -7.56
CA LEU A 45 5.94 4.47 -7.39
C LEU A 45 5.26 5.29 -6.30
N VAL A 46 4.10 5.85 -6.61
CA VAL A 46 3.29 6.62 -5.67
C VAL A 46 1.92 5.99 -5.55
N ASN A 47 1.49 5.68 -4.32
CA ASN A 47 0.10 5.28 -4.05
C ASN A 47 -0.58 6.35 -3.22
N ILE A 48 -1.77 6.76 -3.65
CA ILE A 48 -2.63 7.68 -2.91
C ILE A 48 -3.73 6.86 -2.25
N TYR A 49 -3.86 6.98 -0.94
CA TYR A 49 -4.93 6.41 -0.14
C TYR A 49 -5.80 7.53 0.42
N TYR A 50 -7.11 7.40 0.28
CA TYR A 50 -8.04 8.48 0.59
C TYR A 50 -9.39 7.94 1.09
N PRO A 51 -10.13 8.72 1.90
CA PRO A 51 -11.47 8.33 2.32
C PRO A 51 -12.44 8.28 1.13
N THR A 52 -13.36 7.33 1.16
CA THR A 52 -14.44 7.18 0.17
C THR A 52 -15.72 6.65 0.81
N HIS A 53 -16.86 6.94 0.19
CA HIS A 53 -18.15 6.30 0.48
C HIS A 53 -18.34 4.99 -0.29
N ASP A 54 -17.55 4.75 -1.33
CA ASP A 54 -17.65 3.54 -2.14
C ASP A 54 -17.43 2.30 -1.28
N THR A 55 -18.10 1.20 -1.65
CA THR A 55 -17.96 -0.07 -0.95
C THR A 55 -16.54 -0.61 -1.13
N ALA A 56 -15.98 -1.17 -0.05
CA ALA A 56 -14.64 -1.77 -0.04
C ALA A 56 -14.73 -3.31 0.09
N PRO A 57 -14.67 -4.06 -1.02
CA PRO A 57 -14.69 -5.52 -0.96
C PRO A 57 -13.42 -6.06 -0.31
N SER A 58 -13.49 -7.28 0.20
CA SER A 58 -12.32 -8.00 0.69
C SER A 58 -11.43 -8.40 -0.49
N GLN A 59 -10.15 -8.06 -0.42
CA GLN A 59 -9.14 -8.43 -1.42
C GLN A 59 -7.82 -8.81 -0.74
N LYS A 60 -6.85 -9.32 -1.51
CA LYS A 60 -5.52 -9.66 -0.97
C LYS A 60 -4.86 -8.42 -0.38
N TYR A 61 -4.24 -8.60 0.79
CA TYR A 61 -3.56 -7.51 1.49
C TYR A 61 -2.29 -7.07 0.76
N LEU A 62 -1.44 -8.02 0.41
CA LEU A 62 -0.20 -7.77 -0.31
C LEU A 62 -0.35 -8.16 -1.77
N TRP A 63 0.45 -7.50 -2.61
CA TRP A 63 0.79 -7.97 -3.96
C TRP A 63 1.23 -9.43 -3.93
N PRO A 64 0.79 -10.27 -4.90
CA PRO A 64 1.15 -11.68 -4.93
C PRO A 64 2.67 -11.91 -4.89
N GLY A 65 3.45 -11.11 -5.63
CA GLY A 65 4.90 -11.23 -5.64
C GLY A 65 5.56 -10.80 -4.32
N LEU A 66 5.03 -9.77 -3.65
CA LEU A 66 5.50 -9.35 -2.33
C LEU A 66 5.20 -10.41 -1.27
N ALA A 67 4.02 -11.02 -1.31
CA ALA A 67 3.66 -12.10 -0.42
C ALA A 67 4.59 -13.31 -0.61
N ALA A 68 4.85 -13.71 -1.87
CA ALA A 68 5.76 -14.82 -2.18
C ALA A 68 7.22 -14.53 -1.73
N ALA A 69 7.69 -13.29 -1.93
CA ALA A 69 9.00 -12.85 -1.47
C ALA A 69 9.10 -12.93 0.07
N ALA A 70 8.09 -12.41 0.79
CA ALA A 70 8.03 -12.48 2.25
C ALA A 70 7.99 -13.94 2.75
N GLU A 71 7.16 -14.79 2.16
CA GLU A 71 7.07 -16.21 2.53
C GLU A 71 8.40 -16.94 2.33
N THR A 72 9.13 -16.61 1.25
CA THR A 72 10.47 -17.15 1.01
C THR A 72 11.48 -16.66 2.04
N ILE A 73 11.54 -15.34 2.29
CA ILE A 73 12.47 -14.71 3.24
C ILE A 73 12.29 -15.29 4.65
N TYR A 74 11.05 -15.50 5.08
CA TYR A 74 10.73 -15.98 6.42
C TYR A 74 10.52 -17.50 6.52
N SER A 75 10.80 -18.26 5.44
CA SER A 75 10.61 -19.72 5.39
C SER A 75 9.18 -20.16 5.79
N LEU A 76 8.17 -19.41 5.35
CA LEU A 76 6.77 -19.69 5.61
C LEU A 76 6.15 -20.54 4.49
N PRO A 77 5.12 -21.35 4.79
CA PRO A 77 4.37 -22.06 3.76
C PRO A 77 3.69 -21.10 2.77
N PRO A 78 3.52 -21.51 1.50
CA PRO A 78 2.77 -20.73 0.52
C PRO A 78 1.37 -20.33 1.03
N GLY A 79 1.05 -19.05 0.92
CA GLY A 79 -0.23 -18.50 1.36
C GLY A 79 -0.32 -18.21 2.87
N ALA A 80 0.72 -18.44 3.66
CA ALA A 80 0.76 -18.03 5.07
C ALA A 80 0.57 -16.52 5.23
N VAL A 81 1.14 -15.73 4.32
CA VAL A 81 0.98 -14.27 4.26
C VAL A 81 0.03 -13.90 3.12
N GLY A 82 0.17 -14.56 1.96
CA GLY A 82 -0.60 -14.27 0.74
C GLY A 82 -2.10 -14.56 0.85
N ASN A 83 -2.57 -15.24 1.90
CA ASN A 83 -4.00 -15.40 2.20
C ASN A 83 -4.57 -14.32 3.11
N THR A 84 -3.73 -13.38 3.59
CA THR A 84 -4.20 -12.24 4.36
C THR A 84 -5.00 -11.31 3.46
N THR A 85 -6.14 -10.85 3.94
CA THR A 85 -7.03 -9.95 3.22
C THR A 85 -7.15 -8.58 3.89
N THR A 86 -7.56 -7.61 3.09
CA THR A 86 -7.88 -6.26 3.53
C THR A 86 -9.12 -5.75 2.79
N LYS A 87 -9.66 -4.61 3.21
CA LYS A 87 -10.77 -3.93 2.55
C LYS A 87 -10.32 -2.59 1.99
N ILE A 88 -10.34 -2.48 0.67
CA ILE A 88 -9.94 -1.29 -0.08
C ILE A 88 -10.60 -1.34 -1.45
N THR A 89 -10.75 -0.19 -2.12
CA THR A 89 -11.23 -0.11 -3.50
C THR A 89 -10.25 0.69 -4.34
N TYR A 90 -9.77 0.10 -5.43
CA TYR A 90 -8.94 0.80 -6.40
C TYR A 90 -9.79 1.71 -7.28
N ASN A 91 -9.31 2.91 -7.58
CA ASN A 91 -10.03 3.94 -8.35
C ASN A 91 -11.42 4.29 -7.77
N ALA A 92 -11.59 4.23 -6.46
CA ALA A 92 -12.81 4.71 -5.80
C ALA A 92 -12.99 6.22 -5.99
N THR A 93 -14.23 6.69 -5.86
CA THR A 93 -14.56 8.11 -5.84
C THR A 93 -14.10 8.73 -4.52
N PRO A 94 -13.17 9.71 -4.51
CA PRO A 94 -12.76 10.35 -3.26
C PRO A 94 -13.91 11.14 -2.64
N LEU A 95 -13.89 11.34 -1.33
CA LEU A 95 -14.80 12.30 -0.68
C LEU A 95 -14.67 13.69 -1.32
N LEU A 96 -15.78 14.42 -1.35
CA LEU A 96 -15.77 15.80 -1.80
C LEU A 96 -14.99 16.67 -0.80
N LEU A 97 -14.24 17.64 -1.31
CA LEU A 97 -13.53 18.62 -0.48
C LEU A 97 -14.48 19.30 0.52
N SER A 98 -15.73 19.59 0.14
CA SER A 98 -16.74 20.19 1.01
C SER A 98 -17.16 19.33 2.20
N GLU A 99 -16.96 18.01 2.14
CA GLU A 99 -17.27 17.10 3.25
C GLU A 99 -16.18 17.12 4.34
N CYS A 100 -15.00 17.66 4.01
CA CYS A 100 -13.82 17.69 4.88
C CYS A 100 -13.20 19.09 5.01
N SER A 101 -13.75 20.11 4.34
CA SER A 101 -13.15 21.45 4.22
C SER A 101 -12.97 22.14 5.55
N ASP A 102 -13.88 21.89 6.49
CA ASP A 102 -13.85 22.50 7.83
C ASP A 102 -12.72 21.92 8.70
N LEU A 103 -12.15 20.78 8.31
CA LEU A 103 -11.13 20.07 9.07
C LEU A 103 -9.70 20.53 8.75
N ASN A 104 -9.48 21.20 7.60
CA ASN A 104 -8.17 21.72 7.14
C ASN A 104 -7.00 20.75 7.36
N LEU A 105 -7.20 19.47 7.01
CA LEU A 105 -6.20 18.43 7.29
C LEU A 105 -5.09 18.40 6.24
N PRO A 106 -3.85 18.09 6.64
CA PRO A 106 -2.75 17.93 5.71
C PRO A 106 -2.87 16.64 4.90
N THR A 107 -2.27 16.64 3.71
CA THR A 107 -1.87 15.39 3.05
C THR A 107 -0.63 14.85 3.73
N LEU A 108 -0.67 13.58 4.12
CA LEU A 108 0.44 12.89 4.78
C LEU A 108 1.30 12.19 3.74
N LEU A 109 2.62 12.37 3.83
CA LEU A 109 3.59 11.64 3.01
C LEU A 109 4.18 10.48 3.82
N PHE A 110 4.20 9.28 3.26
CA PHE A 110 4.75 8.09 3.89
C PHE A 110 5.83 7.47 3.01
N GLY A 111 7.06 7.43 3.52
CA GLY A 111 8.16 6.66 2.92
C GLY A 111 8.45 5.43 3.77
N PRO A 112 8.57 4.23 3.20
CA PRO A 112 9.02 3.06 3.94
C PRO A 112 10.49 3.21 4.35
N ALA A 113 10.95 2.36 5.26
CA ALA A 113 12.36 2.29 5.62
C ALA A 113 13.18 1.65 4.48
N ALA A 114 14.47 2.00 4.41
CA ALA A 114 15.40 1.36 3.49
C ALA A 114 15.48 -0.15 3.73
N VAL A 115 15.60 -0.93 2.65
CA VAL A 115 15.63 -2.42 2.65
C VAL A 115 14.29 -3.07 3.04
N GLY A 116 13.30 -2.26 3.42
CA GLY A 116 11.89 -2.61 3.43
C GLY A 116 11.27 -3.06 4.73
N PRO A 117 10.00 -3.53 4.67
CA PRO A 117 9.18 -3.80 3.46
C PRO A 117 8.64 -2.52 2.74
N PRO A 118 8.09 -2.63 1.51
CA PRO A 118 7.51 -1.49 0.80
C PRO A 118 6.26 -0.95 1.51
N SER A 119 5.80 0.24 1.10
CA SER A 119 4.72 0.98 1.76
C SER A 119 3.41 0.19 1.92
N GLN A 120 3.10 -0.72 0.99
CA GLN A 120 1.92 -1.58 1.06
C GLN A 120 1.88 -2.43 2.34
N ALA A 121 3.03 -2.85 2.86
CA ALA A 121 3.13 -3.58 4.12
C ALA A 121 2.75 -2.74 5.35
N PHE A 122 2.51 -1.44 5.19
CA PHE A 122 2.03 -0.53 6.24
C PHE A 122 0.55 -0.17 6.08
N PHE A 123 -0.21 -0.89 5.24
CA PHE A 123 -1.61 -0.59 4.98
C PHE A 123 -2.47 -0.47 6.25
N GLY A 124 -2.18 -1.22 7.32
CA GLY A 124 -2.92 -1.14 8.57
C GLY A 124 -2.99 0.30 9.14
N ILE A 125 -1.85 0.99 9.23
CA ILE A 125 -1.82 2.38 9.72
C ILE A 125 -2.28 3.38 8.65
N ILE A 126 -1.93 3.15 7.39
CA ILE A 126 -2.33 4.01 6.26
C ILE A 126 -3.86 4.05 6.13
N SER A 127 -4.50 2.88 6.23
CA SER A 127 -5.96 2.75 6.15
C SER A 127 -6.65 3.38 7.36
N GLU A 128 -6.09 3.27 8.57
CA GLU A 128 -6.62 3.94 9.76
C GLU A 128 -6.61 5.47 9.59
N LEU A 129 -5.54 6.04 9.03
CA LEU A 129 -5.44 7.47 8.73
C LEU A 129 -6.44 7.89 7.64
N ALA A 130 -6.53 7.13 6.54
CA ALA A 130 -7.49 7.41 5.47
C ALA A 130 -8.93 7.42 5.95
N ARG A 131 -9.31 6.47 6.82
CA ARG A 131 -10.67 6.39 7.38
C ARG A 131 -10.98 7.50 8.38
N LYS A 132 -9.94 8.18 8.89
CA LYS A 132 -9.99 9.41 9.69
C LYS A 132 -9.83 10.68 8.86
N VAL A 133 -10.12 10.61 7.55
CA VAL A 133 -10.12 11.68 6.54
C VAL A 133 -8.76 12.28 6.14
N TYR A 134 -7.66 11.63 6.47
CA TYR A 134 -6.37 12.01 5.89
C TYR A 134 -6.23 11.46 4.47
N ALA A 135 -5.72 12.27 3.54
CA ALA A 135 -5.11 11.72 2.34
C ALA A 135 -3.69 11.28 2.69
N VAL A 136 -3.32 10.04 2.34
CA VAL A 136 -1.97 9.50 2.57
C VAL A 136 -1.36 9.17 1.22
N VAL A 137 -0.20 9.76 0.93
CA VAL A 137 0.59 9.50 -0.27
C VAL A 137 1.79 8.67 0.15
N THR A 138 1.90 7.45 -0.35
CA THR A 138 3.11 6.64 -0.17
C THR A 138 4.05 6.84 -1.33
N VAL A 139 5.35 6.78 -1.06
CA VAL A 139 6.41 6.86 -2.09
C VAL A 139 7.35 5.69 -1.89
N ASP A 140 7.38 4.80 -2.88
CA ASP A 140 8.30 3.66 -2.92
C ASP A 140 9.37 3.91 -3.99
N HIS A 141 10.63 3.85 -3.57
CA HIS A 141 11.77 3.92 -4.47
C HIS A 141 12.02 2.54 -5.10
N PRO A 142 12.12 2.42 -6.43
CA PRO A 142 12.48 1.17 -7.10
C PRO A 142 13.82 0.61 -6.63
N TYR A 143 13.97 -0.72 -6.70
CA TYR A 143 15.19 -1.45 -6.34
C TYR A 143 15.59 -1.45 -4.85
N GLU A 144 15.01 -0.59 -4.02
CA GLU A 144 15.28 -0.55 -2.57
C GLU A 144 14.61 -1.71 -1.82
N GLN A 145 13.43 -2.10 -2.28
CA GLN A 145 12.51 -3.01 -1.60
C GLN A 145 12.64 -4.43 -2.18
N PRO A 146 12.41 -5.50 -1.38
CA PRO A 146 12.54 -6.89 -1.86
C PRO A 146 11.58 -7.24 -3.01
N TYR A 147 10.48 -6.50 -3.12
CA TYR A 147 9.55 -6.56 -4.23
C TYR A 147 8.76 -5.26 -4.30
N LEU A 148 8.47 -4.80 -5.52
CA LEU A 148 7.63 -3.63 -5.80
C LEU A 148 6.82 -3.92 -7.07
N GLU A 149 5.49 -3.84 -7.01
CA GLU A 149 4.62 -4.04 -8.17
C GLU A 149 4.23 -2.69 -8.77
N TYR A 150 4.35 -2.55 -10.09
CA TYR A 150 3.87 -1.36 -10.78
C TYR A 150 2.40 -1.55 -11.20
N PRO A 151 1.65 -0.48 -11.50
CA PRO A 151 0.22 -0.57 -11.80
C PRO A 151 -0.12 -1.39 -13.06
N ASP A 152 0.83 -1.65 -13.94
CA ASP A 152 0.72 -2.47 -15.14
C ASP A 152 1.04 -3.95 -14.95
N GLY A 153 1.41 -4.36 -13.73
CA GLY A 153 1.81 -5.73 -13.35
C GLY A 153 3.31 -5.94 -13.37
#